data_AF-A0A4R2KY86-F1
#
_entry.id   AF-A0A4R2KY86-F1
#
_cell.length_a   1.000
_cell.length_b   1.000
_cell.length_c   1.000
_cell.angle_alpha   90.00
_cell.angle_beta   90.00
_cell.angle_gamma   90.00
#
_symmetry.space_group_name_H-M   'P 1'
#
loop_
_entity.id
_entity.type
_entity.pdbx_description
1 polymer ?
#
loop_
_entity_poly.entity_id
_entity_poly.type
_entity_poly.pdbx_seq_one_letter_code
_entity_poly.pdbx_strand_id
1 'polypeptide(L)' 'MGILMFQKNISLITVFIHKLQRENVPMTLRQIFIKHYSDDLNIHLTDTMIKELLYHQKYFYS' A
#
# COMPACT_ATOMS: atom_id res chain seq x y z
N MET A 1 -13.90 11.44 -4.12
CA MET A 1 -12.60 11.91 -3.57
C MET A 1 -11.95 12.87 -4.57
N GLY A 2 -11.34 13.96 -4.12
CA GLY A 2 -10.52 14.82 -4.99
C GLY A 2 -9.13 14.24 -5.24
N ILE A 3 -8.49 14.63 -6.36
CA ILE A 3 -7.18 14.10 -6.79
C ILE A 3 -6.06 14.30 -5.76
N LEU A 4 -6.02 15.47 -5.10
CA LEU A 4 -5.02 15.78 -4.07
C LEU A 4 -5.16 14.86 -2.85
N MET A 5 -6.39 14.59 -2.43
CA MET A 5 -6.66 13.70 -1.30
C MET A 5 -6.33 12.25 -1.66
N PHE A 6 -6.63 11.83 -2.90
CA PHE A 6 -6.24 10.53 -3.41
C PHE A 6 -4.72 10.34 -3.38
N GLN A 7 -3.95 11.30 -3.91
CA GLN A 7 -2.49 11.27 -3.88
C GLN A 7 -1.92 11.22 -2.46
N LYS A 8 -2.50 11.99 -1.53
CA LYS A 8 -2.13 11.95 -0.12
C LYS A 8 -2.37 10.56 0.49
N ASN A 9 -3.51 9.94 0.22
CA ASN A 9 -3.83 8.61 0.73
C ASN A 9 -2.91 7.52 0.14
N ILE A 10 -2.54 7.62 -1.13
CA ILE A 10 -1.52 6.75 -1.74
C ILE A 10 -0.16 6.92 -1.05
N SER A 11 0.26 8.15 -0.76
CA SER A 11 1.51 8.41 -0.02
C SER A 11 1.51 7.76 1.37
N LEU A 12 0.39 7.83 2.09
CA LEU A 12 0.23 7.17 3.39
C LEU A 12 0.36 5.64 3.29
N ILE A 13 -0.23 5.03 2.25
CA ILE A 13 -0.12 3.60 2.00
C ILE A 13 1.33 3.21 1.69
N THR A 14 2.04 3.99 0.86
CA THR A 14 3.46 3.75 0.58
C THR A 14 4.31 3.77 1.84
N VAL A 15 4.10 4.75 2.74
CA VAL A 15 4.77 4.81 4.05
C VAL A 15 4.43 3.60 4.90
N PHE A 16 3.17 3.17 4.91
CA PHE A 16 2.73 1.99 5.66
C PHE A 16 3.39 0.69 5.14
N ILE A 17 3.46 0.51 3.81
CA ILE A 17 4.16 -0.62 3.18
C ILE A 17 5.62 -0.68 3.65
N HIS A 18 6.32 0.47 3.68
CA HIS A 18 7.71 0.51 4.15
C HIS A 18 7.86 0.09 5.61
N LYS A 19 6.90 0.46 6.49
CA LYS A 19 6.91 0.01 7.89
C LYS A 19 6.74 -1.50 7.98
N LEU A 20 5.75 -2.06 7.28
CA LEU A 20 5.52 -3.51 7.23
C LEU A 20 6.73 -4.28 6.69
N GLN A 21 7.44 -3.70 5.71
CA GLN A 21 8.67 -4.30 5.18
C GLN A 21 9.80 -4.30 6.22
N ARG A 22 10.00 -3.19 6.95
CA ARG A 22 11.01 -3.10 8.03
C ARG A 22 10.75 -4.08 9.17
N GLU A 23 9.49 -4.36 9.45
CA GLU A 23 9.07 -5.34 10.45
C GLU A 23 9.09 -6.79 9.93
N ASN A 24 9.57 -7.02 8.71
CA ASN A 24 9.63 -8.34 8.07
C ASN A 24 8.26 -9.05 7.98
N VAL A 25 7.16 -8.28 7.89
CA VAL A 25 5.81 -8.83 7.77
C VAL A 25 5.73 -9.68 6.50
N PRO A 26 5.20 -10.91 6.53
CA PRO A 26 5.00 -11.74 5.35
C PRO A 26 4.17 -11.05 4.25
N MET A 27 4.52 -11.28 2.98
CA MET A 27 3.87 -10.66 1.82
C MET A 27 2.35 -10.84 1.81
N THR A 28 1.86 -12.02 2.19
CA THR A 28 0.43 -12.33 2.28
C THR A 28 -0.28 -11.46 3.32
N LEU A 29 0.32 -11.24 4.48
CA LEU A 29 -0.21 -10.35 5.52
C LEU A 29 -0.15 -8.88 5.10
N ARG A 30 0.91 -8.46 4.38
CA ARG A 30 0.97 -7.09 3.83
C ARG A 30 -0.21 -6.80 2.91
N GLN A 31 -0.59 -7.74 2.05
CA GLN A 31 -1.74 -7.57 1.16
C GLN A 31 -3.04 -7.33 1.93
N ILE A 32 -3.28 -8.13 2.98
CA ILE A 32 -4.45 -7.99 3.85
C ILE A 32 -4.45 -6.64 4.56
N PHE A 33 -3.32 -6.23 5.15
CA PHE A 33 -3.23 -4.96 5.86
C PHE A 33 -3.40 -3.76 4.95
N ILE A 34 -2.81 -3.77 3.76
CA ILE A 34 -2.96 -2.68 2.78
C ILE A 34 -4.40 -2.60 2.30
N LYS A 35 -5.07 -3.75 2.09
CA LYS A 35 -6.48 -3.78 1.69
C LYS A 35 -7.34 -3.06 2.72
N HIS A 36 -7.27 -3.48 3.98
CA HIS A 36 -8.00 -2.84 5.08
C HIS A 36 -7.68 -1.35 5.21
N TYR A 37 -6.39 -1.00 5.18
CA TYR A 37 -6.00 0.40 5.31
C TYR A 37 -6.48 1.26 4.12
N SER A 38 -6.56 0.68 2.92
CA SER A 38 -7.11 1.37 1.75
C SER A 38 -8.63 1.59 1.84
N ASP A 39 -9.34 0.69 2.51
CA ASP A 39 -10.76 0.81 2.80
C ASP A 39 -11.00 1.87 3.87
N ASP A 40 -10.18 1.91 4.93
CA ASP A 40 -10.21 2.97 5.96
C ASP A 40 -9.95 4.37 5.37
N LEU A 41 -9.09 4.44 4.35
CA LEU A 41 -8.79 5.66 3.61
C LEU A 41 -9.82 5.99 2.50
N ASN A 42 -10.87 5.19 2.34
CA ASN A 42 -11.94 5.36 1.35
C ASN A 42 -11.40 5.50 -0.10
N ILE A 43 -10.34 4.75 -0.43
CA ILE A 43 -9.80 4.62 -1.80
C ILE A 43 -10.05 3.25 -2.41
N HIS A 44 -10.35 2.24 -1.59
CA HIS A 44 -10.79 0.90 -2.01
C HIS A 44 -9.91 0.27 -3.09
N LEU A 45 -8.63 0.08 -2.80
CA LEU A 45 -7.70 -0.50 -3.77
C LEU A 45 -8.11 -1.92 -4.13
N THR A 46 -7.98 -2.27 -5.41
CA THR A 46 -8.16 -3.65 -5.87
C THR A 46 -6.93 -4.50 -5.54
N ASP A 47 -7.10 -5.82 -5.51
CA ASP A 47 -5.99 -6.74 -5.23
C ASP A 47 -4.86 -6.59 -6.26
N THR A 48 -5.19 -6.27 -7.51
CA THR A 48 -4.21 -5.99 -8.57
C THR A 48 -3.40 -4.73 -8.26
N MET A 49 -4.06 -3.63 -7.86
CA MET A 49 -3.36 -2.39 -7.49
C MET A 49 -2.46 -2.59 -6.26
N ILE A 50 -2.91 -3.37 -5.28
CA ILE A 50 -2.10 -3.71 -4.10
C ILE A 50 -0.87 -4.52 -4.49
N LYS A 51 -1.02 -5.50 -5.40
CA LYS A 51 0.11 -6.28 -5.92
C LYS A 51 1.11 -5.39 -6.67
N GLU A 52 0.64 -4.47 -7.50
CA GLU A 52 1.49 -3.52 -8.22
C GLU A 52 2.26 -2.61 -7.25
N LEU A 53 1.60 -2.04 -6.24
CA LEU A 53 2.24 -1.22 -5.21
C LEU A 53 3.35 -1.98 -4.47
N LEU A 54 3.09 -3.24 -4.11
CA LEU A 54 4.08 -4.08 -3.45
C LEU A 54 5.23 -4.50 -4.38
N TYR A 55 4.95 -4.73 -5.67
CA TYR A 55 5.94 -5.12 -6.66
C TYR A 55 6.89 -3.96 -6.96
N HIS A 56 6.36 -2.75 -7.19
CA HIS A 56 7.17 -1.56 -7.49
C HIS A 56 8.18 -1.22 -6.38
N GLN A 57 7.85 -1.49 -5.11
CA GLN A 57 8.81 -1.26 -4.02
C GLN A 57 10.02 -2.20 -4.05
N LYS A 58 9.91 -3.37 -4.66
CA LYS A 58 11.03 -4.32 -4.78
C LYS A 58 12.13 -3.81 -5.74
N TYR A 59 11.78 -2.99 -6.73
CA TYR A 59 12.68 -2.57 -7.81
C TYR A 59 13.34 -1.21 -7.60
N PHE A 60 12.86 -0.39 -6.66
CA PHE A 60 13.48 0.92 -6.36
C PHE A 60 14.64 0.86 -5.36
N TYR A 61 14.92 -0.32 -4.80
CA TYR A 61 16.00 -0.53 -3.81
C TYR A 61 16.84 -1.79 -4.11
N SER A 62 16.86 -2.24 -5.38
CA SER A 62 17.81 -3.25 -5.88
C SER A 62 19.07 -2.58 -6.40
#